data_AF-A0A644WGT9-F1
#
_entry.id   AF-A0A644WGT9-F1
#
_cell.length_a   1.000
_cell.length_b   1.000
_cell.length_c   1.000
_cell.angle_alpha   90.00
_cell.angle_beta   90.00
_cell.angle_gamma   90.00
#
_symmetry.space_group_name_H-M   'P 1'
#
loop_
_entity.id
_entity.type
_entity.pdbx_description
1 polymer ?
#
loop_
_entity_poly.entity_id
_entity_poly.type
_entity_poly.pdbx_seq_one_letter_code
_entity_poly.pdbx_strand_id
1 'polypeptide(L)'
;MNKNDFSNIGFDYGLKPHFILVGDIEFSELFTKADCRGILYMFAQGKRDELIPVQMAFIFQNEEPADKFLNILLSWVEKSDNDGDAVSIDFIENNKGGYTLSISPEINRFVERMIPKNLKDKVNPIIMVQTHYKEIDTLGQNYLNFKANYKKVEKIAVGYIIGTPTKIVKQSKRYFTKKEFNFYKEDEIPTNSVALGYRATQKLSGFDPKTLPKPPKETLNEISQRRITELKSLLPLTYNRLKNLWLGDTQERLTQTYPSEIIMQAICNLTIFERLKKIEDLSPDFTKSGYPNRILDYLIETYESFDSYYPPDEFYTDELIIRQIQNDKNELETYLSK
;
A
#
# COMPACT_ATOMS: atom_id res chain seq x y z
N MET A 1 -35.75 3.78 -3.54
CA MET A 1 -34.57 4.49 -4.11
C MET A 1 -34.22 3.82 -5.42
N ASN A 2 -34.07 4.61 -6.49
CA ASN A 2 -33.62 4.09 -7.78
C ASN A 2 -32.17 3.61 -7.60
N LYS A 3 -31.86 2.35 -7.93
CA LYS A 3 -30.53 1.76 -7.63
C LYS A 3 -29.38 2.44 -8.38
N ASN A 4 -29.68 3.20 -9.43
CA ASN A 4 -28.73 3.85 -10.34
C ASN A 4 -28.92 5.38 -10.42
N ASP A 5 -29.22 6.04 -9.29
CA ASP A 5 -29.27 7.51 -9.22
C ASP A 5 -27.87 8.09 -8.95
N PHE A 6 -27.26 8.65 -10.00
CA PHE A 6 -25.95 9.31 -9.96
C PHE A 6 -26.04 10.82 -9.78
N SER A 7 -27.24 11.37 -9.55
CA SER A 7 -27.47 12.82 -9.63
C SER A 7 -26.78 13.63 -8.52
N ASN A 8 -26.28 12.96 -7.48
CA ASN A 8 -25.53 13.57 -6.37
C ASN A 8 -24.11 12.99 -6.23
N ILE A 9 -23.60 12.32 -7.26
CA ILE A 9 -22.26 11.72 -7.26
C ILE A 9 -21.30 12.66 -7.99
N GLY A 10 -20.20 13.02 -7.35
CA GLY A 10 -19.09 13.76 -7.95
C GLY A 10 -17.93 12.82 -8.27
N PHE A 11 -17.06 13.16 -9.22
CA PHE A 11 -15.80 12.44 -9.41
C PHE A 11 -14.73 13.38 -9.95
N ASP A 12 -13.66 13.58 -9.20
CA ASP A 12 -12.55 14.44 -9.63
C ASP A 12 -11.36 13.58 -10.10
N TYR A 13 -11.07 13.62 -11.40
CA TYR A 13 -9.95 12.87 -12.00
C TYR A 13 -8.57 13.36 -11.51
N GLY A 14 -8.50 14.52 -10.86
CA GLY A 14 -7.30 15.00 -10.20
C GLY A 14 -7.04 14.32 -8.85
N LEU A 15 -8.04 13.68 -8.25
CA LEU A 15 -7.94 13.04 -6.94
C LEU A 15 -7.71 11.53 -7.07
N LYS A 16 -6.76 11.03 -6.28
CA LYS A 16 -6.52 9.60 -6.14
C LYS A 16 -7.50 8.99 -5.13
N PRO A 17 -8.33 8.00 -5.51
CA PRO A 17 -9.14 7.30 -4.55
C PRO A 17 -8.28 6.46 -3.61
N HIS A 18 -8.78 6.23 -2.40
CA HIS A 18 -8.06 5.47 -1.38
C HIS A 18 -8.34 3.98 -1.52
N PHE A 19 -7.28 3.17 -1.49
CA PHE A 19 -7.38 1.71 -1.61
C PHE A 19 -6.83 1.06 -0.35
N ILE A 20 -7.64 0.26 0.36
CA ILE A 20 -7.19 -0.39 1.59
C ILE A 20 -6.49 -1.69 1.25
N LEU A 21 -5.22 -1.80 1.63
CA LEU A 21 -4.43 -3.02 1.51
C LEU A 21 -4.31 -3.66 2.88
N VAL A 22 -4.78 -4.90 3.01
CA VAL A 22 -4.72 -5.67 4.26
C VAL A 22 -3.66 -6.76 4.11
N GLY A 23 -2.68 -6.75 5.01
CA GLY A 23 -1.65 -7.77 5.11
C GLY A 23 -2.13 -9.02 5.84
N ASP A 24 -1.39 -10.11 5.65
CA ASP A 24 -1.58 -11.34 6.42
C ASP A 24 -1.28 -11.08 7.90
N ILE A 25 -2.22 -11.47 8.77
CA ILE A 25 -2.13 -11.36 10.23
C ILE A 25 -1.78 -12.70 10.90
N GLU A 26 -1.98 -13.82 10.20
CA GLU A 26 -1.84 -15.18 10.72
C GLU A 26 -0.39 -15.51 11.09
N PHE A 27 0.58 -14.92 10.38
CA PHE A 27 2.01 -15.16 10.64
C PHE A 27 2.40 -14.88 12.10
N SER A 28 1.82 -13.86 12.73
CA SER A 28 2.12 -13.49 14.12
C SER A 28 1.54 -14.50 15.11
N GLU A 29 0.34 -15.02 14.82
CA GLU A 29 -0.25 -16.10 15.62
C GLU A 29 0.57 -17.39 15.50
N LEU A 30 0.98 -17.73 14.28
CA LEU A 30 1.82 -18.91 14.01
C LEU A 30 3.19 -18.77 14.69
N PHE A 31 3.81 -17.59 14.64
CA PHE A 31 5.06 -17.33 15.37
C PHE A 31 4.89 -17.55 16.88
N THR A 32 3.78 -17.10 17.44
CA THR A 32 3.47 -17.29 18.87
C THR A 32 3.25 -18.77 19.20
N LYS A 33 2.45 -19.48 18.39
CA LYS A 33 2.21 -20.93 18.53
C LYS A 33 3.47 -21.77 18.33
N ALA A 34 4.41 -21.30 17.51
CA ALA A 34 5.70 -21.92 17.28
C ALA A 34 6.66 -21.80 18.47
N ASP A 35 6.36 -20.90 19.40
CA ASP A 35 7.11 -20.65 20.64
C ASP A 35 8.60 -20.40 20.35
N CYS A 36 8.86 -19.23 19.74
CA CYS A 36 10.21 -18.79 19.44
C CYS A 36 10.97 -18.52 20.74
N ARG A 37 12.02 -19.31 21.01
CA ARG A 37 12.86 -19.19 22.20
C ARG A 37 14.04 -18.24 22.00
N GLY A 38 14.46 -18.01 20.77
CA GLY A 38 15.58 -17.12 20.49
C GLY A 38 15.95 -17.05 19.01
N ILE A 39 17.04 -16.36 18.73
CA ILE A 39 17.60 -16.19 17.39
C ILE A 39 19.00 -16.78 17.36
N LEU A 40 19.25 -17.65 16.38
CA LEU A 40 20.55 -18.21 16.08
C LEU A 40 21.22 -17.38 14.97
N TYR A 41 22.50 -17.07 15.15
CA TYR A 41 23.36 -16.48 14.14
C TYR A 41 24.50 -17.45 13.83
N MET A 42 24.66 -17.82 12.57
CA MET A 42 25.72 -18.72 12.11
C MET A 42 26.72 -17.95 11.27
N PHE A 43 28.00 -18.24 11.50
CA PHE A 43 29.11 -17.59 10.84
C PHE A 43 29.98 -18.64 10.15
N ALA A 44 30.44 -18.31 8.94
CA ALA A 44 31.57 -18.99 8.32
C ALA A 44 32.86 -18.27 8.72
N GLN A 45 33.97 -19.01 8.72
CA GLN A 45 35.29 -18.43 8.91
C GLN A 45 35.80 -17.87 7.58
N GLY A 46 36.04 -16.56 7.56
CA GLY A 46 36.60 -15.84 6.43
C GLY A 46 38.12 -15.89 6.38
N LYS A 47 38.70 -15.07 5.50
CA LYS A 47 40.15 -14.83 5.49
C LYS A 47 40.53 -14.10 6.78
N ARG A 48 41.67 -14.46 7.39
CA ARG A 48 42.19 -13.83 8.63
C ARG A 48 41.21 -13.88 9.82
N ASP A 49 40.54 -15.01 10.01
CA ASP A 49 39.61 -15.25 11.13
C ASP A 49 38.41 -14.29 11.20
N GLU A 50 38.08 -13.63 10.10
CA GLU A 50 36.87 -12.81 10.02
C GLU A 50 35.60 -13.65 10.16
N LEU A 51 34.67 -13.22 11.00
CA LEU A 51 33.35 -13.85 11.10
C LEU A 51 32.44 -13.34 9.98
N ILE A 52 32.08 -14.23 9.07
CA ILE A 52 31.21 -13.94 7.92
C ILE A 52 29.81 -14.48 8.24
N PRO A 53 28.79 -13.63 8.46
CA PRO A 53 27.43 -14.10 8.69
C PRO A 53 26.91 -14.87 7.47
N VAL A 54 26.42 -16.08 7.67
CA VAL A 54 25.87 -16.92 6.58
C VAL A 54 24.40 -17.24 6.79
N GLN A 55 23.94 -17.32 8.04
CA GLN A 55 22.56 -17.66 8.34
C GLN A 55 22.07 -17.00 9.63
N MET A 56 20.82 -16.57 9.60
CA MET A 56 20.00 -16.25 10.76
C MET A 56 18.88 -17.29 10.84
N ALA A 57 18.58 -17.80 12.03
CA ALA A 57 17.47 -18.73 12.20
C ALA A 57 16.64 -18.42 13.45
N PHE A 58 15.32 -18.50 13.31
CA PHE A 58 14.40 -18.54 14.45
C PHE A 58 14.52 -19.88 15.16
N ILE A 59 14.67 -19.87 16.48
CA ILE A 59 14.73 -21.09 17.30
C ILE A 59 13.33 -21.35 17.85
N PHE A 60 12.60 -22.27 17.25
CA PHE A 60 11.26 -22.65 17.67
C PHE A 60 11.24 -23.95 18.47
N GLN A 61 10.20 -24.12 19.27
CA GLN A 61 9.92 -25.38 19.97
C GLN A 61 8.94 -26.26 19.19
N ASN A 62 7.94 -25.67 18.53
CA ASN A 62 6.87 -26.40 17.85
C ASN A 62 7.03 -26.34 16.33
N GLU A 63 7.17 -27.51 15.69
CA GLU A 63 7.54 -27.59 14.27
C GLU A 63 6.42 -27.18 13.30
N GLU A 64 5.22 -27.72 13.47
CA GLU A 64 4.11 -27.47 12.54
C GLU A 64 3.78 -25.97 12.38
N PRO A 65 3.57 -25.19 13.47
CA PRO A 65 3.37 -23.75 13.34
C PRO A 65 4.62 -23.01 12.83
N ALA A 66 5.83 -23.49 13.11
CA ALA A 66 7.06 -22.90 12.57
C ALA A 66 7.16 -23.03 11.05
N ASP A 67 6.81 -24.20 10.49
CA ASP A 67 6.79 -24.41 9.04
C ASP A 67 5.71 -23.52 8.38
N LYS A 68 4.51 -23.45 8.96
CA LYS A 68 3.43 -22.56 8.48
C LYS A 68 3.82 -21.08 8.55
N PHE A 69 4.49 -20.65 9.61
CA PHE A 69 5.05 -19.29 9.71
C PHE A 69 6.05 -19.03 8.58
N LEU A 70 7.00 -19.94 8.35
CA LEU A 70 7.97 -19.79 7.27
C LEU A 70 7.31 -19.82 5.88
N ASN A 71 6.23 -20.59 5.69
CA ASN A 71 5.44 -20.61 4.46
C ASN A 71 4.90 -19.22 4.12
N ILE A 72 4.38 -18.49 5.11
CA ILE A 72 3.87 -17.14 4.89
C ILE A 72 5.00 -16.21 4.46
N LEU A 73 6.14 -16.23 5.17
CA LEU A 73 7.30 -15.41 4.81
C LEU A 73 7.82 -15.73 3.40
N LEU A 74 7.92 -17.01 3.05
CA LEU A 74 8.31 -17.45 1.71
C LEU A 74 7.32 -16.97 0.65
N SER A 75 6.02 -16.98 0.94
CA SER A 75 5.00 -16.46 0.01
C SER A 75 5.14 -14.96 -0.23
N TRP A 76 5.60 -14.19 0.77
CA TRP A 76 5.88 -12.76 0.61
C TRP A 76 7.07 -12.54 -0.32
N VAL A 77 8.11 -13.37 -0.18
CA VAL A 77 9.31 -13.34 -1.04
C VAL A 77 8.97 -13.75 -2.46
N GLU A 78 8.24 -14.84 -2.66
CA GLU A 78 7.83 -15.35 -3.97
C GLU A 78 6.99 -14.32 -4.74
N LYS A 79 6.00 -13.70 -4.08
CA LYS A 79 5.14 -12.66 -4.66
C LYS A 79 5.86 -11.33 -4.90
N SER A 80 7.09 -11.18 -4.42
CA SER A 80 7.95 -10.02 -4.63
C SER A 80 9.16 -10.40 -5.49
N ASP A 81 8.94 -11.19 -6.54
CA ASP A 81 9.97 -11.60 -7.52
C ASP A 81 11.19 -12.32 -6.89
N ASN A 82 10.94 -13.13 -5.85
CA ASN A 82 11.94 -13.80 -5.04
C ASN A 82 12.92 -12.85 -4.30
N ASP A 83 12.48 -11.63 -4.01
CA ASP A 83 13.23 -10.69 -3.18
C ASP A 83 13.04 -10.98 -1.68
N GLY A 84 14.09 -11.46 -1.02
CA GLY A 84 14.08 -11.73 0.43
C GLY A 84 13.93 -10.50 1.31
N ASP A 85 14.18 -9.30 0.76
CA ASP A 85 13.95 -8.04 1.46
C ASP A 85 12.46 -7.65 1.50
N ALA A 86 11.57 -8.44 0.90
CA ALA A 86 10.12 -8.35 1.09
C ALA A 86 9.66 -8.66 2.52
N VAL A 87 10.52 -9.29 3.32
CA VAL A 87 10.36 -9.48 4.76
C VAL A 87 11.20 -8.44 5.49
N SER A 88 10.54 -7.53 6.22
CA SER A 88 11.22 -6.63 7.16
C SER A 88 11.63 -7.43 8.39
N ILE A 89 12.92 -7.34 8.72
CA ILE A 89 13.49 -7.89 9.95
C ILE A 89 14.31 -6.76 10.56
N ASP A 90 13.70 -6.08 11.54
CA ASP A 90 14.30 -4.92 12.19
C ASP A 90 14.72 -5.27 13.62
N PHE A 91 15.89 -4.80 14.03
CA PHE A 91 16.40 -4.96 15.39
C PHE A 91 16.34 -3.62 16.10
N ILE A 92 15.60 -3.57 17.21
CA ILE A 92 15.45 -2.38 18.04
C ILE A 92 16.22 -2.62 19.33
N GLU A 93 17.40 -2.03 19.47
CA GLU A 93 18.17 -2.08 20.72
C GLU A 93 17.42 -1.25 21.79
N ASN A 94 17.01 -1.94 22.86
CA ASN A 94 16.21 -1.33 23.91
C ASN A 94 17.10 -0.77 25.03
N ASN A 95 16.57 0.20 25.76
CA ASN A 95 17.30 0.83 26.86
C ASN A 95 17.57 -0.10 28.06
N LYS A 96 16.99 -1.31 28.06
CA LYS A 96 17.18 -2.33 29.11
C LYS A 96 18.41 -3.21 28.87
N GLY A 97 19.17 -2.99 27.78
CA GLY A 97 20.39 -3.75 27.48
C GLY A 97 20.16 -5.02 26.65
N GLY A 98 18.98 -5.14 26.04
CA GLY A 98 18.62 -6.18 25.07
C GLY A 98 18.21 -5.59 23.73
N TYR A 99 17.50 -6.39 22.94
CA TYR A 99 16.88 -5.92 21.69
C TYR A 99 15.52 -6.57 21.46
N THR A 100 14.68 -5.89 20.69
CA THR A 100 13.44 -6.44 20.15
C THR A 100 13.61 -6.70 18.67
N LEU A 101 13.31 -7.92 18.24
CA LEU A 101 13.17 -8.27 16.83
C LEU A 101 11.75 -7.92 16.36
N SER A 102 11.65 -7.17 15.28
CA SER A 102 10.41 -6.83 14.58
C SER A 102 10.34 -7.60 13.27
N ILE A 103 9.20 -8.22 12.98
CA ILE A 103 8.93 -8.96 11.74
C ILE A 103 7.63 -8.44 11.12
N SER A 104 7.69 -8.02 9.88
CA SER A 104 6.54 -7.50 9.12
C SER A 104 6.79 -7.62 7.61
N PRO A 105 5.78 -7.42 6.74
CA PRO A 105 6.06 -7.14 5.35
C PRO A 105 6.83 -5.81 5.21
N GLU A 106 7.73 -5.74 4.23
CA GLU A 106 8.31 -4.46 3.81
C GLU A 106 7.26 -3.70 2.99
N ILE A 107 6.99 -2.45 3.37
CA ILE A 107 5.80 -1.70 2.92
C ILE A 107 5.82 -1.41 1.43
N ASN A 108 6.96 -0.99 0.88
CA ASN A 108 7.04 -0.63 -0.53
C ASN A 108 6.83 -1.88 -1.40
N ARG A 109 7.51 -2.98 -1.08
CA ARG A 109 7.33 -4.27 -1.75
C ARG A 109 5.93 -4.85 -1.56
N PHE A 110 5.30 -4.60 -0.40
CA PHE A 110 3.91 -4.98 -0.16
C PHE A 110 2.96 -4.22 -1.08
N VAL A 111 3.11 -2.90 -1.22
CA VAL A 111 2.31 -2.11 -2.16
C VAL A 111 2.54 -2.58 -3.60
N GLU A 112 3.79 -2.81 -3.99
CA GLU A 112 4.16 -3.21 -5.35
C GLU A 112 3.56 -4.54 -5.78
N ARG A 113 3.47 -5.51 -4.87
CA ARG A 113 2.86 -6.82 -5.20
C ARG A 113 1.34 -6.82 -5.11
N MET A 114 0.74 -5.89 -4.38
CA MET A 114 -0.71 -5.87 -4.14
C MET A 114 -1.47 -4.96 -5.11
N ILE A 115 -0.83 -3.91 -5.62
CA ILE A 115 -1.47 -2.98 -6.57
C ILE A 115 -0.99 -3.29 -7.99
N PRO A 116 -1.91 -3.56 -8.94
CA PRO A 116 -1.55 -3.70 -10.35
C PRO A 116 -0.75 -2.52 -10.88
N LYS A 117 0.23 -2.77 -11.75
CA LYS A 117 1.16 -1.73 -12.25
C LYS A 117 0.44 -0.53 -12.87
N ASN A 118 -0.67 -0.76 -13.57
CA ASN A 118 -1.50 0.28 -14.19
C ASN A 118 -2.30 1.13 -13.19
N LEU A 119 -2.45 0.67 -11.94
CA LEU A 119 -3.16 1.36 -10.87
C LEU A 119 -2.23 2.11 -9.91
N LYS A 120 -0.94 1.76 -9.85
CA LYS A 120 0.02 2.24 -8.84
C LYS A 120 0.05 3.77 -8.71
N ASP A 121 0.01 4.48 -9.83
CA ASP A 121 0.06 5.95 -9.86
C ASP A 121 -1.32 6.62 -9.83
N LYS A 122 -2.40 5.84 -9.78
CA LYS A 122 -3.79 6.30 -9.83
C LYS A 122 -4.52 6.18 -8.50
N VAL A 123 -3.94 5.53 -7.48
CA VAL A 123 -4.56 5.32 -6.17
C VAL A 123 -3.67 5.76 -5.02
N ASN A 124 -4.27 5.97 -3.85
CA ASN A 124 -3.58 6.21 -2.59
C ASN A 124 -3.79 4.99 -1.65
N PRO A 125 -2.77 4.13 -1.44
CA PRO A 125 -2.93 2.99 -0.55
C PRO A 125 -3.04 3.41 0.92
N ILE A 126 -4.01 2.83 1.62
CA ILE A 126 -4.09 2.79 3.07
C ILE A 126 -3.66 1.39 3.49
N ILE A 127 -2.57 1.30 4.25
CA ILE A 127 -1.91 0.02 4.51
C ILE A 127 -2.22 -0.43 5.93
N MET A 128 -2.77 -1.62 6.05
CA MET A 128 -3.07 -2.29 7.31
C MET A 128 -2.29 -3.59 7.39
N VAL A 129 -1.14 -3.56 8.06
CA VAL A 129 -0.28 -4.73 8.23
C VAL A 129 0.02 -4.97 9.69
N GLN A 130 0.24 -6.22 10.06
CA GLN A 130 0.68 -6.59 11.40
C GLN A 130 2.20 -6.66 11.47
N THR A 131 2.75 -6.24 12.62
CA THR A 131 4.15 -6.42 12.98
C THR A 131 4.23 -7.29 14.22
N HIS A 132 5.04 -8.34 14.18
CA HIS A 132 5.31 -9.19 15.34
C HIS A 132 6.59 -8.73 16.04
N TYR A 133 6.55 -8.65 17.37
CA TYR A 133 7.69 -8.24 18.19
C TYR A 133 8.14 -9.39 19.10
N LYS A 134 9.43 -9.74 19.05
CA LYS A 134 10.06 -10.70 19.95
C LYS A 134 11.17 -10.02 20.75
N GLU A 135 10.97 -9.88 22.05
CA GLU A 135 11.98 -9.35 22.96
C GLU A 135 13.06 -10.40 23.25
N ILE A 136 14.31 -9.94 23.30
CA ILE A 136 15.50 -10.68 23.67
C ILE A 136 16.26 -9.83 24.69
N ASP A 137 16.38 -10.33 25.92
CA ASP A 137 16.78 -9.53 27.07
C ASP A 137 18.25 -9.08 27.06
N THR A 138 19.08 -9.62 26.16
CA THR A 138 20.53 -9.38 26.17
C THR A 138 21.11 -9.14 24.77
N LEU A 139 22.10 -8.25 24.70
CA LEU A 139 22.97 -8.06 23.54
C LEU A 139 24.13 -9.06 23.57
N GLY A 140 23.85 -10.32 23.21
CA GLY A 140 24.89 -11.35 23.14
C GLY A 140 25.95 -11.08 22.05
N GLN A 141 27.16 -11.59 22.24
CA GLN A 141 28.28 -11.39 21.30
C GLN A 141 27.95 -11.81 19.86
N ASN A 142 27.16 -12.86 19.67
CA ASN A 142 26.72 -13.30 18.34
C ASN A 142 25.83 -12.26 17.63
N TYR A 143 24.93 -11.60 18.37
CA TYR A 143 24.14 -10.50 17.81
C TYR A 143 25.03 -9.33 17.41
N LEU A 144 25.95 -8.92 18.29
CA LEU A 144 26.88 -7.82 18.02
C LEU A 144 27.77 -8.11 16.80
N ASN A 145 28.27 -9.35 16.70
CA ASN A 145 29.03 -9.81 15.54
C ASN A 145 28.19 -9.79 14.26
N PHE A 146 26.92 -10.22 14.33
CA PHE A 146 26.01 -10.17 13.19
C PHE A 146 25.77 -8.72 12.72
N LYS A 147 25.38 -7.82 13.64
CA LYS A 147 25.17 -6.39 13.38
C LYS A 147 26.39 -5.72 12.74
N ALA A 148 27.59 -6.04 13.21
CA ALA A 148 28.83 -5.46 12.70
C ALA A 148 29.22 -5.99 11.30
N ASN A 149 28.80 -7.20 10.92
CA ASN A 149 29.34 -7.88 9.74
C ASN A 149 28.31 -8.22 8.65
N TYR A 150 27.00 -8.06 8.87
CA TYR A 150 25.97 -8.49 7.88
C TYR A 150 26.13 -7.81 6.51
N LYS A 151 26.60 -6.56 6.46
CA LYS A 151 26.84 -5.83 5.20
C LYS A 151 28.05 -6.33 4.40
N LYS A 152 28.89 -7.20 4.98
CA LYS A 152 30.06 -7.78 4.28
C LYS A 152 29.68 -8.91 3.32
N VAL A 153 28.42 -9.36 3.35
CA VAL A 153 27.92 -10.43 2.49
C VAL A 153 26.73 -9.93 1.67
N GLU A 154 26.60 -10.46 0.46
CA GLU A 154 25.48 -10.09 -0.41
C GLU A 154 24.15 -10.69 0.03
N LYS A 155 24.18 -11.86 0.67
CA LYS A 155 23.00 -12.65 1.02
C LYS A 155 23.22 -13.45 2.29
N ILE A 156 22.23 -13.43 3.18
CA ILE A 156 22.18 -14.22 4.41
C ILE A 156 20.94 -15.10 4.36
N ALA A 157 21.10 -16.40 4.60
CA ALA A 157 19.96 -17.31 4.68
C ALA A 157 19.14 -17.04 5.94
N VAL A 158 17.82 -16.95 5.80
CA VAL A 158 16.88 -16.79 6.90
C VAL A 158 15.91 -17.95 6.89
N GLY A 159 15.88 -18.71 7.98
CA GLY A 159 15.01 -19.86 8.15
C GLY A 159 14.69 -20.11 9.62
N TYR A 160 14.37 -21.36 9.96
CA TYR A 160 14.19 -21.76 11.35
C TYR A 160 14.89 -23.07 11.69
N ILE A 161 15.11 -23.25 12.99
CA ILE A 161 15.51 -24.52 13.57
C ILE A 161 14.52 -24.89 14.68
N ILE A 162 14.35 -26.19 14.89
CA ILE A 162 13.68 -26.75 16.06
C ILE A 162 14.76 -27.10 17.07
N GLY A 163 14.68 -26.46 18.23
CA GLY A 163 15.69 -26.57 19.27
C GLY A 163 15.08 -26.77 20.64
N THR A 164 15.82 -27.46 21.50
CA THR A 164 15.63 -27.39 22.95
C THR A 164 16.68 -26.42 23.52
N PRO A 165 16.64 -26.09 24.82
CA PRO A 165 17.67 -25.27 25.45
C PRO A 165 19.11 -25.83 25.31
N THR A 166 19.26 -27.12 24.99
CA THR A 166 20.55 -27.82 25.00
C THR A 166 20.98 -28.38 23.65
N LYS A 167 20.09 -28.50 22.66
CA LYS A 167 20.43 -29.06 21.35
C LYS A 167 19.53 -28.58 20.23
N ILE A 168 20.10 -28.55 19.03
CA ILE A 168 19.35 -28.44 17.78
C ILE A 168 18.79 -29.83 17.45
N VAL A 169 17.48 -29.94 17.30
CA VAL A 169 16.76 -31.18 16.95
C VAL A 169 16.64 -31.31 15.44
N LYS A 170 16.26 -30.22 14.77
CA LYS A 170 16.04 -30.19 13.32
C LYS A 170 16.35 -28.82 12.77
N GLN A 171 16.92 -28.76 11.57
CA GLN A 171 17.04 -27.53 10.79
C GLN A 171 16.09 -27.58 9.60
N SER A 172 15.38 -26.48 9.35
CA SER A 172 14.58 -26.38 8.13
C SER A 172 15.49 -26.46 6.90
N LYS A 173 15.07 -27.25 5.92
CA LYS A 173 15.71 -27.29 4.59
C LYS A 173 15.33 -26.09 3.73
N ARG A 174 14.28 -25.36 4.13
CA ARG A 174 13.73 -24.22 3.41
C ARG A 174 14.15 -22.93 4.10
N TYR A 175 14.49 -21.93 3.31
CA TYR A 175 14.92 -20.61 3.74
C TYR A 175 14.71 -19.62 2.59
N PHE A 176 14.70 -18.33 2.91
CA PHE A 176 14.89 -17.26 1.93
C PHE A 176 16.23 -16.57 2.17
N THR A 177 16.73 -15.82 1.19
CA THR A 177 17.98 -15.08 1.35
C THR A 177 17.70 -13.58 1.42
N LYS A 178 18.16 -12.93 2.49
CA LYS A 178 17.96 -11.50 2.74
C LYS A 178 19.28 -10.74 2.64
N LYS A 179 19.22 -9.45 2.29
CA LYS A 179 20.41 -8.57 2.20
C LYS A 179 20.39 -7.47 3.25
N GLU A 180 19.23 -6.87 3.47
CA GLU A 180 19.11 -5.63 4.24
C GLU A 180 18.46 -5.87 5.59
N PHE A 181 19.23 -5.74 6.67
CA PHE A 181 18.69 -5.72 8.04
C PHE A 181 18.76 -4.30 8.57
N ASN A 182 17.72 -3.87 9.29
CA ASN A 182 17.72 -2.56 9.94
C ASN A 182 18.03 -2.69 11.43
N PHE A 183 18.79 -1.73 11.93
CA PHE A 183 19.18 -1.65 13.34
C PHE A 183 18.86 -0.25 13.84
N TYR A 184 17.98 -0.17 14.82
CA TYR A 184 17.55 1.07 15.44
C TYR A 184 17.88 1.06 16.93
N LYS A 185 18.09 2.23 17.51
CA LYS A 185 17.85 2.42 18.93
C LYS A 185 16.37 2.72 19.16
N GLU A 186 15.87 2.39 20.34
CA GLU A 186 14.46 2.56 20.72
C GLU A 186 13.91 3.99 20.48
N ASP A 187 14.74 5.02 20.64
CA ASP A 187 14.42 6.43 20.44
C ASP A 187 14.69 6.96 19.02
N GLU A 188 15.43 6.21 18.21
CA GLU A 188 15.89 6.59 16.87
C GLU A 188 15.13 5.85 15.74
N ILE A 189 13.96 5.27 16.03
CA ILE A 189 13.15 4.58 15.01
C ILE A 189 12.54 5.62 14.03
N PRO A 190 12.76 5.49 12.71
CA PRO A 190 12.22 6.41 11.72
C PRO A 190 10.69 6.47 11.73
N THR A 191 10.12 7.66 11.50
CA THR A 191 8.65 7.87 11.51
C THR A 191 7.92 7.15 10.38
N ASN A 192 8.62 6.80 9.31
CA ASN A 192 8.11 6.04 8.18
C ASN A 192 8.36 4.52 8.29
N SER A 193 8.96 4.06 9.40
CA SER A 193 9.18 2.63 9.64
C SER A 193 7.99 1.99 10.33
N VAL A 194 7.61 0.79 9.89
CA VAL A 194 6.61 -0.06 10.56
C VAL A 194 7.02 -0.48 11.97
N ALA A 195 8.33 -0.55 12.23
CA ALA A 195 8.89 -0.81 13.55
C ALA A 195 8.56 0.29 14.57
N LEU A 196 8.12 1.48 14.12
CA LEU A 196 7.70 2.57 15.01
C LEU A 196 6.53 2.15 15.91
N GLY A 197 5.70 1.19 15.47
CA GLY A 197 4.63 0.60 16.27
C GLY A 197 5.13 0.06 17.62
N TYR A 198 6.40 -0.31 17.74
CA TYR A 198 7.02 -0.71 18.99
C TYR A 198 6.93 0.36 20.07
N ARG A 199 7.13 1.64 19.72
CA ARG A 199 7.04 2.74 20.69
C ARG A 199 5.64 2.89 21.27
N ALA A 200 4.62 2.60 20.45
CA ALA A 200 3.23 2.58 20.89
C ALA A 200 2.95 1.43 21.86
N THR A 201 3.50 0.23 21.62
CA THR A 201 3.27 -0.95 22.49
C THR A 201 3.96 -0.81 23.84
N GLN A 202 5.14 -0.17 23.89
CA GLN A 202 5.86 0.12 25.13
C GLN A 202 5.27 1.28 25.94
N LYS A 203 4.28 2.01 25.41
CA LYS A 203 3.70 3.22 26.02
C LYS A 203 4.78 4.24 26.42
N LEU A 204 5.81 4.40 25.59
CA LEU A 204 6.89 5.34 25.89
C LEU A 204 6.32 6.77 26.02
N SER A 205 6.62 7.41 27.15
CA SER A 205 6.16 8.77 27.45
C SER A 205 6.58 9.74 26.34
N GLY A 206 5.64 10.51 25.79
CA GLY A 206 5.91 11.50 24.73
C GLY A 206 5.68 11.01 23.30
N PHE A 207 5.31 9.74 23.08
CA PHE A 207 4.89 9.26 21.76
C PHE A 207 3.37 9.40 21.60
N ASP A 208 2.93 10.35 20.76
CA ASP A 208 1.54 10.45 20.30
C ASP A 208 1.49 10.15 18.79
N PRO A 209 0.85 9.06 18.36
CA PRO A 209 0.68 8.76 16.93
C PRO A 209 0.04 9.91 16.13
N LYS A 210 -0.75 10.77 16.78
CA LYS A 210 -1.41 11.92 16.13
C LYS A 210 -0.47 13.06 15.78
N THR A 211 0.73 13.10 16.36
CA THR A 211 1.73 14.16 16.09
C THR A 211 2.69 13.77 14.97
N LEU A 212 2.57 12.56 14.40
CA LEU A 212 3.37 12.16 13.27
C LEU A 212 3.10 13.05 12.05
N PRO A 213 4.14 13.41 11.28
CA PRO A 213 3.98 14.24 10.09
C PRO A 213 3.03 13.55 9.12
N LYS A 214 1.95 14.23 8.76
CA LYS A 214 1.07 13.79 7.69
C LYS A 214 1.82 13.96 6.36
N PRO A 215 1.62 13.06 5.38
CA PRO A 215 2.12 13.30 4.04
C PRO A 215 1.57 14.63 3.51
N PRO A 216 2.39 15.40 2.76
CA PRO A 216 1.94 16.66 2.19
C PRO A 216 0.74 16.39 1.27
N LYS A 217 -0.28 17.24 1.38
CA LYS A 217 -1.39 17.22 0.42
C LYS A 217 -0.91 17.73 -0.93
N GLU A 218 -1.52 17.22 -1.97
CA GLU A 218 -1.30 17.71 -3.32
C GLU A 218 -1.82 19.14 -3.44
N THR A 219 -1.05 19.98 -4.13
CA THR A 219 -1.44 21.35 -4.43
C THR A 219 -2.56 21.37 -5.47
N LEU A 220 -3.34 22.47 -5.51
CA LEU A 220 -4.38 22.64 -6.52
C LEU A 220 -3.84 22.56 -7.96
N ASN A 221 -2.60 23.01 -8.17
CA ASN A 221 -1.96 22.93 -9.48
C ASN A 221 -1.67 21.48 -9.88
N GLU A 222 -1.13 20.68 -8.96
CA GLU A 222 -0.88 19.25 -9.19
C GLU A 222 -2.18 18.48 -9.46
N ILE A 223 -3.25 18.77 -8.70
CA ILE A 223 -4.56 18.19 -8.90
C ILE A 223 -5.10 18.53 -10.30
N SER A 224 -5.01 19.80 -10.72
CA SER A 224 -5.47 20.23 -12.05
C SER A 224 -4.66 19.61 -13.20
N GLN A 225 -3.34 19.49 -13.04
CA GLN A 225 -2.49 18.80 -14.02
C GLN A 225 -2.81 17.31 -14.12
N ARG A 226 -3.04 16.64 -12.98
CA ARG A 226 -3.45 15.24 -12.97
C ARG A 226 -4.81 15.06 -13.62
N ARG A 227 -5.79 15.92 -13.33
CA ARG A 227 -7.14 15.85 -13.91
C ARG A 227 -7.10 15.74 -15.43
N ILE A 228 -6.31 16.60 -16.09
CA ILE A 228 -6.15 16.56 -17.55
C ILE A 228 -5.44 15.29 -18.01
N THR A 229 -4.40 14.87 -17.29
CA THR A 229 -3.65 13.64 -17.62
C THR A 229 -4.53 12.41 -17.54
N GLU A 230 -5.33 12.29 -16.48
CA GLU A 230 -6.24 11.17 -16.24
C GLU A 230 -7.40 11.17 -17.23
N LEU A 231 -8.00 12.33 -17.52
CA LEU A 231 -9.03 12.43 -18.58
C LEU A 231 -8.50 11.96 -19.93
N LYS A 232 -7.29 12.35 -20.32
CA LYS A 232 -6.66 11.88 -21.57
C LYS A 232 -6.37 10.37 -21.56
N SER A 233 -6.00 9.83 -20.40
CA SER A 233 -5.63 8.42 -20.26
C SER A 233 -6.84 7.50 -20.20
N LEU A 234 -7.89 7.89 -19.47
CA LEU A 234 -9.05 7.05 -19.17
C LEU A 234 -10.17 7.25 -20.20
N LEU A 235 -10.29 8.45 -20.78
CA LEU A 235 -11.36 8.83 -21.72
C LEU A 235 -10.79 9.55 -22.97
N PRO A 236 -9.88 8.92 -23.72
CA PRO A 236 -9.17 9.56 -24.82
C PRO A 236 -10.09 10.03 -25.95
N LEU A 237 -11.16 9.29 -26.29
CA LEU A 237 -12.08 9.64 -27.37
C LEU A 237 -13.04 10.74 -26.93
N THR A 238 -13.61 10.63 -25.73
CA THR A 238 -14.49 11.68 -25.17
C THR A 238 -13.71 12.99 -25.03
N TYR A 239 -12.49 12.95 -24.48
CA TYR A 239 -11.61 14.11 -24.37
C TYR A 239 -11.34 14.76 -25.73
N ASN A 240 -11.03 13.95 -26.75
CA ASN A 240 -10.76 14.42 -28.10
C ASN A 240 -12.01 15.06 -28.75
N ARG A 241 -13.19 14.44 -28.60
CA ARG A 241 -14.46 15.01 -29.07
C ARG A 241 -14.73 16.38 -28.46
N LEU A 242 -14.58 16.51 -27.15
CA LEU A 242 -14.77 17.79 -26.44
C LEU A 242 -13.78 18.86 -26.91
N LYS A 243 -12.52 18.48 -27.17
CA LYS A 243 -11.52 19.40 -27.75
C LYS A 243 -11.85 19.82 -29.18
N ASN A 244 -12.52 18.96 -29.94
CA ASN A 244 -12.98 19.23 -31.30
C ASN A 244 -14.43 19.74 -31.36
N LEU A 245 -14.83 20.56 -30.38
CA LEU A 245 -16.08 21.32 -30.36
C LEU A 245 -17.36 20.46 -30.32
N TRP A 246 -17.30 19.20 -29.88
CA TRP A 246 -18.52 18.48 -29.49
C TRP A 246 -19.21 19.24 -28.34
N LEU A 247 -20.51 19.53 -28.48
CA LEU A 247 -21.24 20.42 -27.56
C LEU A 247 -20.69 21.86 -27.51
N GLY A 248 -20.12 22.36 -28.63
CA GLY A 248 -19.43 23.65 -28.73
C GLY A 248 -20.19 24.84 -28.12
N ASP A 249 -21.45 25.05 -28.51
CA ASP A 249 -22.27 26.16 -28.01
C ASP A 249 -22.47 26.10 -26.49
N THR A 250 -22.68 24.90 -25.96
CA THR A 250 -22.83 24.67 -24.51
C THR A 250 -21.50 24.92 -23.78
N GLN A 251 -20.38 24.43 -24.34
CA GLN A 251 -19.06 24.70 -23.78
C GLN A 251 -18.74 26.20 -23.79
N GLU A 252 -19.05 26.92 -24.86
CA GLU A 252 -18.80 28.36 -24.98
C GLU A 252 -19.57 29.16 -23.93
N ARG A 253 -20.87 28.88 -23.76
CA ARG A 253 -21.69 29.51 -22.71
C ARG A 253 -21.12 29.26 -21.32
N LEU A 254 -20.77 28.01 -21.00
CA LEU A 254 -20.29 27.65 -19.66
C LEU A 254 -18.88 28.18 -19.37
N THR A 255 -18.03 28.33 -20.39
CA THR A 255 -16.66 28.83 -20.24
C THR A 255 -16.60 30.29 -19.79
N GLN A 256 -17.72 31.04 -19.91
CA GLN A 256 -17.85 32.38 -19.34
C GLN A 256 -17.81 32.39 -17.80
N THR A 257 -18.13 31.25 -17.16
CA THR A 257 -18.24 31.13 -15.69
C THR A 257 -17.26 30.12 -15.11
N TYR A 258 -17.00 29.02 -15.82
CA TYR A 258 -16.22 27.89 -15.32
C TYR A 258 -14.97 27.63 -16.18
N PRO A 259 -13.86 27.18 -15.58
CA PRO A 259 -12.70 26.74 -16.35
C PRO A 259 -13.04 25.57 -17.28
N SER A 260 -12.44 25.55 -18.48
CA SER A 260 -12.71 24.53 -19.51
C SER A 260 -12.51 23.10 -18.99
N GLU A 261 -11.48 22.87 -18.19
CA GLU A 261 -11.17 21.57 -17.60
C GLU A 261 -12.25 21.05 -16.64
N ILE A 262 -12.94 21.94 -15.95
CA ILE A 262 -14.04 21.60 -15.03
C ILE A 262 -15.29 21.24 -15.83
N ILE A 263 -15.57 21.97 -16.92
CA ILE A 263 -16.66 21.67 -17.85
C ILE A 263 -16.42 20.30 -18.50
N MET A 264 -15.20 20.05 -18.99
CA MET A 264 -14.83 18.77 -19.60
C MET A 264 -14.99 17.61 -18.62
N GLN A 265 -14.52 17.77 -17.38
CA GLN A 265 -14.69 16.75 -16.33
C GLN A 265 -16.18 16.45 -16.10
N ALA A 266 -17.01 17.49 -15.95
CA ALA A 266 -18.44 17.31 -15.69
C ALA A 266 -19.13 16.57 -16.83
N ILE A 267 -18.83 16.91 -18.09
CA ILE A 267 -19.38 16.20 -19.25
C ILE A 267 -18.90 14.74 -19.27
N CYS A 268 -17.61 14.49 -19.03
CA CYS A 268 -17.08 13.13 -18.93
C CYS A 268 -17.79 12.31 -17.84
N ASN A 269 -18.01 12.88 -16.66
CA ASN A 269 -18.73 12.21 -15.56
C ASN A 269 -20.17 11.88 -15.94
N LEU A 270 -20.88 12.82 -16.57
CA LEU A 270 -22.24 12.57 -17.08
C LEU A 270 -22.25 11.42 -18.10
N THR A 271 -21.31 11.40 -19.04
CA THR A 271 -21.17 10.30 -20.01
C THR A 271 -20.93 8.97 -19.29
N ILE A 272 -20.04 8.93 -18.30
CA ILE A 272 -19.72 7.71 -17.57
C ILE A 272 -20.90 7.21 -16.75
N PHE A 273 -21.62 8.10 -16.07
CA PHE A 273 -22.79 7.71 -15.29
C PHE A 273 -23.90 7.13 -16.17
N GLU A 274 -24.07 7.65 -17.38
CA GLU A 274 -24.98 7.08 -18.36
C GLU A 274 -24.51 5.73 -18.91
N ARG A 275 -23.21 5.50 -19.05
CA ARG A 275 -22.67 4.17 -19.39
C ARG A 275 -22.90 3.17 -18.25
N LEU A 276 -22.64 3.57 -17.00
CA LEU A 276 -22.84 2.72 -15.83
C LEU A 276 -24.32 2.30 -15.68
N LYS A 277 -25.28 3.19 -15.96
CA LYS A 277 -26.72 2.85 -15.94
C LYS A 277 -27.10 1.70 -16.87
N LYS A 278 -26.30 1.41 -17.90
CA LYS A 278 -26.56 0.33 -18.88
C LYS A 278 -26.03 -1.03 -18.47
N ILE A 279 -25.25 -1.12 -17.38
CA ILE A 279 -24.74 -2.39 -16.88
C ILE A 279 -25.87 -3.10 -16.13
N GLU A 280 -26.30 -4.26 -16.62
CA GLU A 280 -27.44 -5.02 -16.06
C GLU A 280 -27.21 -5.43 -14.60
N ASP A 281 -25.99 -5.87 -14.27
CA ASP A 281 -25.55 -6.23 -12.90
C ASP A 281 -24.65 -5.15 -12.28
N LEU A 282 -25.06 -3.89 -12.39
CA LEU A 282 -24.34 -2.82 -11.70
C LEU A 282 -24.42 -3.04 -10.18
N SER A 283 -23.26 -3.17 -9.52
CA SER A 283 -23.18 -3.28 -8.06
C SER A 283 -24.04 -2.17 -7.41
N PRO A 284 -24.98 -2.49 -6.50
CA PRO A 284 -26.02 -1.57 -6.04
C PRO A 284 -25.54 -0.41 -5.15
N ASP A 285 -24.24 -0.17 -5.08
CA ASP A 285 -23.60 0.47 -3.93
C ASP A 285 -22.85 1.76 -4.29
N PHE A 286 -22.98 2.27 -5.53
CA PHE A 286 -22.44 3.58 -5.96
C PHE A 286 -22.97 4.76 -5.13
N THR A 287 -24.01 4.56 -4.32
CA THR A 287 -24.59 5.55 -3.40
C THR A 287 -23.91 5.59 -2.02
N LYS A 288 -22.86 4.78 -1.76
CA LYS A 288 -22.14 4.72 -0.48
C LYS A 288 -20.67 5.15 -0.60
N SER A 289 -20.01 5.31 0.55
CA SER A 289 -18.56 5.51 0.65
C SER A 289 -17.80 4.43 -0.13
N GLY A 290 -16.89 4.84 -1.03
CA GLY A 290 -16.07 3.93 -1.84
C GLY A 290 -16.43 3.88 -3.33
N TYR A 291 -17.47 4.59 -3.77
CA TYR A 291 -17.80 4.72 -5.19
C TYR A 291 -16.64 5.24 -6.08
N PRO A 292 -15.69 6.10 -5.63
CA PRO A 292 -14.59 6.53 -6.50
C PRO A 292 -13.69 5.39 -6.98
N ASN A 293 -13.45 4.37 -6.14
CA ASN A 293 -12.71 3.17 -6.55
C ASN A 293 -13.47 2.41 -7.64
N ARG A 294 -14.79 2.28 -7.52
CA ARG A 294 -15.60 1.55 -8.51
C ARG A 294 -15.68 2.27 -9.85
N ILE A 295 -15.73 3.61 -9.84
CA ILE A 295 -15.63 4.40 -11.07
C ILE A 295 -14.26 4.17 -11.72
N LEU A 296 -13.18 4.21 -10.92
CA LEU A 296 -11.83 3.96 -11.43
C LEU A 296 -11.67 2.54 -11.99
N ASP A 297 -12.17 1.52 -11.29
CA ASP A 297 -12.17 0.13 -11.73
C ASP A 297 -12.89 -0.01 -13.07
N TYR A 298 -14.10 0.57 -13.19
CA TYR A 298 -14.85 0.60 -14.45
C TYR A 298 -14.05 1.25 -15.58
N LEU A 299 -13.45 2.41 -15.34
CA LEU A 299 -12.67 3.14 -16.33
C LEU A 299 -11.42 2.39 -16.81
N ILE A 300 -10.88 1.51 -15.97
CA ILE A 300 -9.67 0.73 -16.28
C ILE A 300 -10.02 -0.60 -16.96
N GLU A 301 -11.11 -1.24 -16.54
CA GLU A 301 -11.55 -2.52 -17.10
C GLU A 301 -12.33 -2.33 -18.41
N THR A 302 -13.01 -1.19 -18.57
CA THR A 302 -13.81 -0.86 -19.75
C THR A 302 -13.16 0.28 -20.53
N TYR A 303 -12.18 -0.08 -21.38
CA TYR A 303 -11.53 0.89 -22.25
C TYR A 303 -12.52 1.58 -23.18
N GLU A 304 -12.35 2.89 -23.32
CA GLU A 304 -13.13 3.67 -24.27
C GLU A 304 -12.80 3.28 -25.71
N SER A 305 -13.83 3.03 -26.50
CA SER A 305 -13.77 2.61 -27.90
C SER A 305 -14.78 3.41 -28.74
N PHE A 306 -14.70 3.27 -30.07
CA PHE A 306 -15.66 3.90 -30.99
C PHE A 306 -17.11 3.40 -30.78
N ASP A 307 -17.27 2.20 -30.24
CA ASP A 307 -18.57 1.60 -29.93
C ASP A 307 -19.08 1.96 -28.52
N SER A 308 -18.30 2.73 -27.76
CA SER A 308 -18.72 3.16 -26.43
C SER A 308 -20.00 3.99 -26.51
N TYR A 309 -20.92 3.75 -25.58
CA TYR A 309 -22.18 4.49 -25.56
C TYR A 309 -21.96 5.97 -25.22
N TYR A 310 -22.64 6.83 -25.97
CA TYR A 310 -22.81 8.25 -25.67
C TYR A 310 -24.31 8.58 -25.63
N PRO A 311 -24.78 9.27 -24.58
CA PRO A 311 -26.06 9.95 -24.60
C PRO A 311 -26.23 10.86 -25.83
N PRO A 312 -27.47 11.10 -26.28
CA PRO A 312 -27.74 12.08 -27.33
C PRO A 312 -27.33 13.49 -26.88
N ASP A 313 -26.98 14.39 -27.80
CA ASP A 313 -26.41 15.70 -27.46
C ASP A 313 -27.38 16.56 -26.61
N GLU A 314 -28.68 16.40 -26.79
CA GLU A 314 -29.74 17.09 -26.03
C GLU A 314 -29.78 16.69 -24.55
N PHE A 315 -29.15 15.58 -24.19
CA PHE A 315 -28.99 15.16 -22.79
C PHE A 315 -28.11 16.14 -22.01
N TYR A 316 -27.12 16.76 -22.67
CA TYR A 316 -26.12 17.61 -22.00
C TYR A 316 -26.61 19.05 -21.83
N THR A 317 -27.65 19.23 -21.02
CA THR A 317 -28.18 20.55 -20.70
C THR A 317 -27.24 21.33 -19.79
N ASP A 318 -27.25 22.67 -19.89
CA ASP A 318 -26.48 23.56 -19.02
C ASP A 318 -26.77 23.26 -17.53
N GLU A 319 -28.03 22.98 -17.18
CA GLU A 319 -28.45 22.63 -15.81
C GLU A 319 -27.77 21.34 -15.31
N LEU A 320 -27.75 20.29 -16.13
CA LEU A 320 -27.12 19.01 -15.74
C LEU A 320 -25.61 19.14 -15.61
N ILE A 321 -24.96 19.87 -16.52
CA ILE A 321 -23.52 20.10 -16.47
C ILE A 321 -23.17 20.94 -15.22
N ILE A 322 -23.90 22.03 -14.97
CA ILE A 322 -23.67 22.87 -13.78
C ILE A 322 -23.86 22.06 -12.50
N ARG A 323 -24.92 21.23 -12.43
CA ARG A 323 -25.13 20.35 -11.28
C ARG A 323 -23.96 19.40 -11.08
N GLN A 324 -23.46 18.79 -12.15
CA GLN A 324 -22.30 17.89 -12.06
C GLN A 324 -21.02 18.63 -11.64
N ILE A 325 -20.80 19.86 -12.12
CA ILE A 325 -19.70 20.71 -11.67
C ILE A 325 -19.75 20.92 -10.15
N GLN A 326 -20.94 21.16 -9.57
CA GLN A 326 -21.09 21.32 -8.12
C GLN A 326 -20.79 20.00 -7.38
N ASN A 327 -21.27 18.86 -7.89
CA ASN A 327 -20.98 17.56 -7.29
C ASN A 327 -19.46 17.28 -7.28
N ASP A 328 -18.77 17.52 -8.40
CA ASP A 328 -17.33 17.31 -8.52
C ASP A 328 -16.53 18.25 -7.61
N LYS A 329 -16.97 19.51 -7.49
CA LYS A 329 -16.36 20.50 -6.60
C LYS A 329 -16.49 20.10 -5.13
N ASN A 330 -17.63 19.56 -4.72
CA ASN A 330 -17.84 19.08 -3.35
C ASN A 330 -16.85 17.96 -2.97
N GLU A 331 -16.48 17.10 -3.92
CA GLU A 331 -15.46 16.06 -3.68
C GLU A 331 -14.07 16.67 -3.44
N LEU A 332 -13.69 17.67 -4.24
CA LEU A 332 -12.44 18.41 -4.04
C LEU A 332 -12.41 19.14 -2.69
N GLU A 333 -13.49 19.83 -2.33
CA GLU A 333 -13.60 20.51 -1.03
C GLU A 333 -13.53 19.53 0.16
N THR A 334 -14.15 18.36 0.02
CA THR A 334 -14.08 17.28 1.02
C THR A 334 -12.66 16.73 1.15
N TYR A 335 -11.91 16.61 0.06
CA TYR A 335 -10.50 16.21 0.09
C TYR A 335 -9.61 17.26 0.76
N LEU A 336 -9.80 18.54 0.43
CA LEU A 336 -8.97 19.63 0.96
C LEU A 336 -9.24 19.93 2.45
N SER A 337 -10.43 19.63 2.95
CA SER A 337 -10.81 19.86 4.35
C SER A 337 -10.31 18.78 5.33
N LYS A 338 -10.04 17.55 4.88
CA LYS A 338 -9.56 16.42 5.70
C LYS A 338 -8.05 16.40 5.88
#